data_AF-A0A8S2DF48-F1
#
_entry.id   AF-A0A8S2DF48-F1
#
_cell.length_a   1.000
_cell.length_b   1.000
_cell.length_c   1.000
_cell.angle_alpha   90.00
_cell.angle_beta   90.00
_cell.angle_gamma   90.00
#
_symmetry.space_group_name_H-M   'P 1'
#
loop_
_entity.id
_entity.type
_entity.pdbx_description
1 polymer ?
#
loop_
_entity_poly.entity_id
_entity_poly.type
_entity_poly.pdbx_seq_one_letter_code
_entity_poly.pdbx_strand_id
1 'polypeptide(L)'
;MSVLLGYGNGSFEAKTVYPTDLPPDPFAVGDFNNDSRMDIVLANNVNNSVRVLLSYGNGTYIVQTVYPTDLPPDSIAMGDFNGDNRLDIVIGSNMNNTCGTVQKAIHDAKEDIQRTMDDNTKTNAEKKRMITELVNEVEELSTQLDHMQQYDR
;
A
#
# COMPACT_ATOMS: atom_id res chain seq x y z
N MET A 1 2.06 6.78 19.35
CA MET A 1 0.78 6.02 19.23
C MET A 1 0.50 5.21 20.50
N SER A 2 -0.75 4.91 20.83
CA SER A 2 -1.08 3.92 21.88
C SER A 2 -2.20 2.97 21.44
N VAL A 3 -2.10 1.70 21.83
CA VAL A 3 -3.08 0.65 21.53
C VAL A 3 -3.69 0.16 22.84
N LEU A 4 -5.01 0.01 22.85
CA LEU A 4 -5.79 -0.52 23.96
C LEU A 4 -6.62 -1.70 23.45
N LEU A 5 -6.42 -2.89 24.00
CA LEU A 5 -7.20 -4.07 23.62
C LEU A 5 -8.54 -4.07 24.35
N GLY A 6 -9.63 -4.25 23.61
CA GLY A 6 -10.97 -4.33 24.18
C GLY A 6 -11.31 -5.74 24.66
N TYR A 7 -12.01 -5.83 25.80
CA TYR A 7 -12.55 -7.10 26.30
C TYR A 7 -13.91 -7.49 25.66
N GLY A 8 -14.40 -6.71 24.69
CA GLY A 8 -15.69 -6.94 24.02
C GLY A 8 -16.93 -6.52 24.83
N ASN A 9 -16.75 -6.00 26.04
CA ASN A 9 -17.81 -5.48 26.92
C ASN A 9 -17.75 -3.95 27.10
N GLY A 10 -16.94 -3.27 26.30
CA GLY A 10 -16.70 -1.82 26.40
C GLY A 10 -15.59 -1.40 27.35
N SER A 11 -14.95 -2.33 28.07
CA SER A 11 -13.71 -2.05 28.82
C SER A 11 -12.46 -2.45 28.02
N PHE A 12 -11.32 -1.90 28.42
CA PHE A 12 -10.04 -2.05 27.73
C PHE A 12 -8.92 -2.44 28.70
N GLU A 13 -7.91 -3.12 28.18
CA GLU A 13 -6.62 -3.33 28.83
C GLU A 13 -5.85 -2.03 29.04
N ALA A 14 -4.80 -2.11 29.87
CA ALA A 14 -3.83 -1.04 29.99
C ALA A 14 -3.23 -0.70 28.63
N LYS A 15 -3.08 0.60 28.33
CA LYS A 15 -2.54 1.03 27.04
C LYS A 15 -1.10 0.56 26.85
N THR A 16 -0.82 -0.01 25.68
CA THR A 16 0.54 -0.19 25.19
C THR A 16 0.93 1.05 24.41
N VAL A 17 2.07 1.67 24.75
CA VAL A 17 2.55 2.89 24.08
C VAL A 17 3.65 2.54 23.09
N TYR A 18 3.46 2.98 21.85
CA TYR A 18 4.46 2.93 20.79
C TYR A 18 5.02 4.34 20.60
N PRO A 19 6.31 4.57 20.92
CA PRO A 19 6.97 5.81 20.61
C PRO A 19 6.86 6.03 19.10
N THR A 20 6.17 7.09 18.72
CA THR A 20 6.19 7.59 17.35
C THR A 20 7.03 8.85 17.42
N ASP A 21 8.10 8.92 16.62
CA ASP A 21 9.03 10.05 16.65
C ASP A 21 8.39 11.35 16.09
N LEU A 22 7.12 11.29 15.67
CA LEU A 22 6.43 12.30 14.86
C LEU A 22 4.92 12.41 15.22
N PRO A 23 4.27 13.55 14.90
CA PRO A 23 2.85 13.84 15.18
C PRO A 23 1.87 12.81 14.57
N PRO A 24 0.58 12.82 14.95
CA PRO A 24 -0.38 11.81 14.50
C PRO A 24 -0.65 11.96 13.00
N ASP A 25 0.09 11.20 12.21
CA ASP A 25 -0.12 11.04 10.78
C ASP A 25 -1.42 10.24 10.49
N PRO A 26 -1.94 10.31 9.25
CA PRO A 26 -3.02 9.44 8.80
C PRO A 26 -2.68 7.96 9.06
N PHE A 27 -3.65 7.20 9.54
CA PHE A 27 -3.49 5.76 9.76
C PHE A 27 -4.71 4.99 9.26
N ALA A 28 -4.49 3.72 8.96
CA ALA A 28 -5.52 2.78 8.59
C ALA A 28 -5.28 1.41 9.26
N VAL A 29 -6.34 0.61 9.41
CA VAL A 29 -6.30 -0.67 10.10
C VAL A 29 -6.98 -1.73 9.23
N GLY A 30 -6.29 -2.84 8.98
CA GLY A 30 -6.78 -3.93 8.14
C GLY A 30 -5.87 -5.15 8.29
N ASP A 31 -6.28 -6.29 7.72
CA ASP A 31 -5.43 -7.49 7.66
C ASP A 31 -4.63 -7.45 6.34
N PHE A 32 -3.38 -6.98 6.40
CA PHE A 32 -2.55 -6.76 5.20
C PHE A 32 -1.70 -7.97 4.83
N ASN A 33 -1.54 -8.93 5.74
CA ASN A 33 -0.76 -10.15 5.53
C ASN A 33 -1.63 -11.42 5.46
N ASN A 34 -2.95 -11.29 5.59
CA ASN A 34 -3.96 -12.34 5.56
C ASN A 34 -3.78 -13.37 6.70
N ASP A 35 -3.37 -12.92 7.89
CA ASP A 35 -3.17 -13.76 9.07
C ASP A 35 -4.35 -13.71 10.08
N SER A 36 -5.44 -13.04 9.70
CA SER A 36 -6.64 -12.79 10.51
C SER A 36 -6.39 -11.89 11.72
N ARG A 37 -5.32 -11.09 11.74
CA ARG A 37 -5.05 -10.07 12.75
C ARG A 37 -5.11 -8.69 12.11
N MET A 38 -5.60 -7.73 12.88
CA MET A 38 -5.67 -6.34 12.44
C MET A 38 -4.30 -5.70 12.58
N ASP A 39 -3.68 -5.43 11.45
CA ASP A 39 -2.44 -4.69 11.27
C ASP A 39 -2.72 -3.18 11.17
N ILE A 40 -1.65 -2.38 11.21
CA ILE A 40 -1.75 -0.91 11.13
C ILE A 40 -0.86 -0.41 10.00
N VAL A 41 -1.39 0.52 9.22
CA VAL A 41 -0.61 1.34 8.28
C VAL A 41 -0.52 2.75 8.82
N LEU A 42 0.69 3.30 8.84
CA LEU A 42 0.96 4.67 9.23
C LEU A 42 1.55 5.42 8.03
N ALA A 43 0.92 6.50 7.61
CA ALA A 43 1.54 7.48 6.73
C ALA A 43 2.53 8.34 7.53
N ASN A 44 3.43 9.03 6.84
CA ASN A 44 4.36 9.97 7.43
C ASN A 44 4.65 11.10 6.46
N ASN A 45 4.13 12.28 6.77
CA ASN A 45 4.29 13.45 5.92
C ASN A 45 5.65 14.16 6.09
N VAL A 46 6.37 13.90 7.18
CA VAL A 46 7.64 14.56 7.47
C VAL A 46 8.79 13.94 6.67
N ASN A 47 8.76 12.61 6.49
CA ASN A 47 9.79 11.88 5.75
C ASN A 47 9.27 11.21 4.48
N ASN A 48 8.05 11.54 4.04
CA ASN A 48 7.39 11.00 2.86
C ASN A 48 7.46 9.47 2.84
N SER A 49 6.84 8.82 3.82
CA SER A 49 6.81 7.36 3.86
C SER A 49 5.51 6.79 4.40
N VAL A 50 5.30 5.50 4.14
CA VAL A 50 4.23 4.69 4.69
C VAL A 50 4.86 3.48 5.36
N ARG A 51 4.41 3.13 6.56
CA ARG A 51 4.91 1.99 7.33
C ARG A 51 3.79 1.00 7.60
N VAL A 52 4.08 -0.28 7.43
CA VAL A 52 3.16 -1.37 7.79
C VAL A 52 3.65 -2.00 9.09
N LEU A 53 2.76 -2.01 10.08
CA LEU A 53 2.96 -2.58 11.40
C LEU A 53 2.11 -3.85 11.51
N LEU A 54 2.77 -5.01 11.50
CA LEU A 54 2.08 -6.28 11.66
C LEU A 54 1.76 -6.56 13.11
N SER A 55 0.57 -7.10 13.36
CA SER A 55 0.08 -7.43 14.68
C SER A 55 0.46 -8.84 15.11
N TYR A 56 0.94 -8.97 16.34
CA TYR A 56 1.03 -10.27 17.01
C TYR A 56 -0.27 -10.65 17.73
N GLY A 57 -1.38 -9.93 17.52
CA GLY A 57 -2.71 -10.21 18.08
C GLY A 57 -2.84 -10.08 19.61
N ASN A 58 -1.76 -9.80 20.31
CA ASN A 58 -1.71 -9.52 21.74
C ASN A 58 -1.51 -8.01 22.01
N GLY A 59 -1.90 -7.17 21.06
CA GLY A 59 -1.73 -5.72 21.15
C GLY A 59 -0.28 -5.27 20.94
N THR A 60 0.60 -6.19 20.51
CA THR A 60 1.96 -5.86 20.10
C THR A 60 2.15 -5.89 18.60
N TYR A 61 3.04 -5.02 18.10
CA TYR A 61 3.29 -4.81 16.68
C TYR A 61 4.77 -4.82 16.33
N ILE A 62 5.09 -5.26 15.12
CA ILE A 62 6.42 -5.16 14.52
C ILE A 62 6.36 -4.31 13.25
N VAL A 63 7.31 -3.40 13.08
CA VAL A 63 7.46 -2.67 11.81
C VAL A 63 8.07 -3.62 10.80
N GLN A 64 7.32 -3.98 9.76
CA GLN A 64 7.79 -4.91 8.75
C GLN A 64 8.46 -4.19 7.57
N THR A 65 7.80 -3.15 7.06
CA THR A 65 8.24 -2.49 5.82
C THR A 65 7.98 -0.99 5.87
N VAL A 66 8.91 -0.22 5.31
CA VAL A 66 8.79 1.22 5.07
C VAL A 66 8.81 1.45 3.57
N TYR A 67 7.76 2.07 3.04
CA TYR A 67 7.61 2.44 1.64
C TYR A 67 7.79 3.94 1.51
N PRO A 68 8.76 4.43 0.71
CA PRO A 68 8.83 5.86 0.40
C PRO A 68 7.62 6.27 -0.44
N THR A 69 7.17 7.50 -0.26
CA THR A 69 6.18 8.17 -1.11
C THR A 69 6.84 9.35 -1.82
N ASP A 70 6.38 9.67 -3.03
CA ASP A 70 6.94 10.79 -3.79
C ASP A 70 6.50 12.15 -3.22
N LEU A 71 5.37 12.16 -2.52
CA LEU A 71 4.77 13.34 -1.92
C LEU A 71 4.38 13.07 -0.46
N PRO A 72 4.27 14.12 0.38
CA PRO A 72 3.79 13.99 1.75
C PRO A 72 2.38 13.38 1.80
N PRO A 73 2.18 12.22 2.42
CA PRO A 73 0.86 11.61 2.53
C PRO A 73 -0.06 12.40 3.47
N ASP A 74 -1.26 12.73 3.00
CA ASP A 74 -2.31 13.42 3.77
C ASP A 74 -3.52 12.53 4.06
N SER A 75 -3.72 11.45 3.29
CA SER A 75 -4.84 10.54 3.46
C SER A 75 -4.47 9.11 3.04
N ILE A 76 -5.17 8.14 3.64
CA ILE A 76 -5.05 6.72 3.32
C ILE A 76 -6.45 6.18 3.01
N ALA A 77 -6.57 5.43 1.93
CA ALA A 77 -7.73 4.60 1.62
C ALA A 77 -7.28 3.14 1.43
N MET A 78 -8.19 2.20 1.69
CA MET A 78 -7.93 0.77 1.55
C MET A 78 -9.08 0.09 0.82
N GLY A 79 -8.75 -0.94 0.06
CA GLY A 79 -9.70 -1.74 -0.70
C GLY A 79 -8.97 -2.78 -1.53
N ASP A 80 -9.68 -3.77 -2.05
CA ASP A 80 -9.16 -4.62 -3.11
C ASP A 80 -9.38 -3.88 -4.44
N PHE A 81 -8.35 -3.18 -4.91
CA PHE A 81 -8.44 -2.34 -6.11
C PHE A 81 -7.99 -3.08 -7.37
N ASN A 82 -7.20 -4.15 -7.24
CA ASN A 82 -6.72 -4.97 -8.35
C ASN A 82 -7.48 -6.32 -8.53
N GLY A 83 -8.38 -6.67 -7.61
CA GLY A 83 -9.21 -7.88 -7.69
C GLY A 83 -8.49 -9.17 -7.26
N ASP A 84 -7.38 -9.08 -6.53
CA ASP A 84 -6.60 -10.24 -6.10
C ASP A 84 -7.01 -10.82 -4.73
N ASN A 85 -8.05 -10.26 -4.12
CA ASN A 85 -8.53 -10.55 -2.76
C ASN A 85 -7.52 -10.22 -1.64
N ARG A 86 -6.57 -9.32 -1.88
CA ARG A 86 -5.72 -8.73 -0.83
C ARG A 86 -6.05 -7.26 -0.67
N LEU A 87 -5.80 -6.74 0.53
CA LEU A 87 -6.06 -5.34 0.83
C LEU A 87 -4.96 -4.46 0.23
N ASP A 88 -5.31 -3.65 -0.75
CA ASP A 88 -4.43 -2.63 -1.32
C ASP A 88 -4.52 -1.33 -0.49
N ILE A 89 -3.47 -0.52 -0.59
CA ILE A 89 -3.34 0.77 0.10
C ILE A 89 -3.21 1.88 -0.95
N VAL A 90 -4.05 2.91 -0.83
CA VAL A 90 -4.03 4.12 -1.65
C VAL A 90 -3.63 5.30 -0.78
N ILE A 91 -2.65 6.07 -1.26
CA ILE A 91 -2.13 7.25 -0.57
C ILE A 91 -2.50 8.50 -1.36
N GLY A 92 -3.24 9.40 -0.71
CA GLY A 92 -3.56 10.71 -1.24
C GLY A 92 -2.64 11.77 -0.63
N SER A 93 -2.10 12.64 -1.48
CA SER A 93 -1.36 13.85 -1.10
C SER A 93 -2.14 15.07 -1.60
N ASN A 94 -2.22 16.13 -0.79
CA ASN A 94 -2.75 17.42 -1.26
C ASN A 94 -1.65 18.35 -1.80
N MET A 95 -0.38 17.93 -1.71
CA MET A 95 0.74 18.62 -2.34
C MET A 95 0.85 18.16 -3.80
N ASN A 96 0.17 18.87 -4.68
CA ASN A 96 -0.07 18.60 -6.10
C ASN A 96 -1.07 17.46 -6.37
N ASN A 97 -1.97 17.70 -7.32
CA ASN A 97 -3.19 16.96 -7.67
C ASN A 97 -2.96 15.53 -8.22
N THR A 98 -1.84 14.89 -7.92
CA THR A 98 -1.52 13.54 -8.39
C THR A 98 -1.66 12.54 -7.24
N CYS A 99 -2.73 11.75 -7.26
CA CYS A 99 -2.95 10.64 -6.34
C CYS A 99 -2.00 9.47 -6.68
N GLY A 100 -1.21 8.99 -5.71
CA GLY A 100 -0.05 8.12 -5.90
C GLY A 100 -0.31 6.64 -6.20
N THR A 101 -1.49 6.27 -6.71
CA THR A 101 -1.86 4.87 -6.98
C THR A 101 -1.24 4.33 -8.26
N VAL A 102 -1.19 5.15 -9.30
CA VAL A 102 -0.83 4.69 -10.64
C VAL A 102 0.66 4.46 -10.80
N GLN A 103 1.52 5.25 -10.15
CA GLN A 103 2.97 5.09 -10.27
C GLN A 103 3.49 3.82 -9.58
N LYS A 104 2.93 3.47 -8.42
CA LYS A 104 3.27 2.20 -7.73
C LYS A 104 2.80 0.99 -8.54
N ALA A 105 1.57 1.01 -9.06
CA ALA A 105 1.07 -0.07 -9.92
C ALA A 105 1.92 -0.24 -11.19
N ILE A 106 2.35 0.86 -11.82
CA ILE A 106 3.27 0.82 -12.97
C ILE A 106 4.64 0.26 -12.58
N HIS A 107 5.14 0.59 -11.40
CA HIS A 107 6.41 0.06 -10.90
C HIS A 107 6.33 -1.46 -10.64
N ASP A 108 5.30 -1.90 -9.92
CA ASP A 108 5.07 -3.30 -9.58
C ASP A 108 4.87 -4.15 -10.86
N ALA A 109 4.11 -3.63 -11.84
CA ALA A 109 3.94 -4.31 -13.13
C ALA A 109 5.25 -4.44 -13.94
N LYS A 110 6.15 -3.46 -13.84
CA LYS A 110 7.49 -3.55 -14.46
C LYS A 110 8.35 -4.63 -13.81
N GLU A 111 8.25 -4.79 -12.49
CA GLU A 111 8.94 -5.89 -11.79
C GLU A 111 8.38 -7.25 -12.19
N ASP A 112 7.07 -7.39 -12.36
CA ASP A 112 6.43 -8.66 -12.75
C ASP A 112 6.73 -9.05 -14.21
N ILE A 113 6.90 -8.08 -15.09
CA ILE A 113 7.43 -8.30 -16.44
C ILE A 113 8.86 -8.86 -16.35
N GLN A 114 9.72 -8.27 -15.53
CA GLN A 114 11.11 -8.74 -15.37
C GLN A 114 11.15 -10.16 -14.79
N ARG A 115 10.37 -10.45 -13.75
CA ARG A 115 10.23 -11.81 -13.18
C ARG A 115 9.74 -12.83 -14.21
N THR A 116 8.81 -12.44 -15.08
CA THR A 116 8.28 -13.31 -16.14
C THR A 116 9.31 -13.57 -17.23
N MET A 117 10.18 -12.61 -17.54
CA MET A 117 11.30 -12.82 -18.47
C MET A 117 12.33 -13.80 -17.91
N ASP A 118 12.65 -13.68 -16.62
CA ASP A 118 13.67 -14.48 -15.93
C ASP A 118 13.23 -15.92 -15.63
N ASP A 119 11.93 -16.21 -15.69
CA ASP A 119 11.36 -17.55 -15.44
C ASP A 119 11.66 -18.54 -16.58
N ASN A 120 12.67 -19.38 -16.42
CA ASN A 120 13.05 -20.39 -17.42
C ASN A 120 12.08 -21.58 -17.54
N THR A 121 11.02 -21.65 -16.72
CA THR A 121 10.06 -22.76 -16.74
C THR A 121 8.92 -22.56 -17.75
N LYS A 122 8.70 -21.32 -18.22
CA LYS A 122 7.66 -20.98 -19.19
C LYS A 122 8.19 -20.99 -20.63
N THR A 123 7.37 -21.47 -21.56
CA THR A 123 7.70 -21.43 -22.98
C THR A 123 7.71 -19.98 -23.51
N ASN A 124 8.42 -19.74 -24.60
CA ASN A 124 8.46 -18.40 -25.24
C ASN A 124 7.06 -17.92 -25.67
N ALA A 125 6.13 -18.82 -25.98
CA ALA A 125 4.76 -18.48 -26.32
C ALA A 125 3.95 -18.01 -25.10
N GLU A 126 4.11 -18.68 -23.95
CA GLU A 126 3.45 -18.31 -22.69
C GLU A 126 4.00 -17.00 -22.13
N LYS A 127 5.33 -16.83 -22.13
CA LYS A 127 5.97 -15.56 -21.76
C LYS A 127 5.45 -14.41 -22.61
N LYS A 128 5.37 -14.59 -23.93
CA LYS A 128 4.88 -13.58 -24.85
C LYS A 128 3.44 -13.20 -24.57
N ARG A 129 2.56 -14.16 -24.27
CA ARG A 129 1.16 -13.91 -23.92
C ARG A 129 1.04 -13.11 -22.61
N MET A 130 1.71 -13.57 -21.55
CA MET A 130 1.66 -12.91 -20.24
C MET A 130 2.23 -11.49 -20.29
N ILE A 131 3.33 -11.27 -21.02
CA ILE A 131 3.90 -9.94 -21.23
C ILE A 131 2.93 -9.05 -22.03
N THR A 132 2.25 -9.59 -23.04
CA THR A 132 1.28 -8.80 -23.81
C THR A 132 0.10 -8.34 -22.94
N GLU A 133 -0.40 -9.21 -22.07
CA GLU A 133 -1.47 -8.87 -21.12
C GLU A 133 -1.01 -7.80 -20.12
N LEU A 134 0.18 -7.94 -19.52
CA LEU A 134 0.76 -6.97 -18.57
C LEU A 134 1.11 -5.61 -19.22
N VAL A 135 1.61 -5.61 -20.45
CA VAL A 135 1.94 -4.37 -21.18
C VAL A 135 0.68 -3.56 -21.47
N ASN A 136 -0.41 -4.21 -21.86
CA ASN A 136 -1.69 -3.52 -22.09
C ASN A 136 -2.22 -2.86 -20.81
N GLU A 137 -2.09 -3.54 -19.67
CA GLU A 137 -2.48 -3.00 -18.36
C GLU A 137 -1.64 -1.77 -17.97
N VAL A 138 -0.33 -1.82 -18.19
CA VAL A 138 0.58 -0.68 -17.94
C VAL A 138 0.29 0.50 -18.86
N GLU A 139 -0.05 0.26 -20.13
CA GLU A 139 -0.43 1.31 -21.09
C GLU A 139 -1.75 1.98 -20.70
N GLU A 140 -2.73 1.21 -20.23
CA GLU A 140 -4.00 1.72 -19.74
C GLU A 140 -3.81 2.58 -18.48
N LEU A 141 -3.01 2.11 -17.52
CA LEU A 141 -2.65 2.85 -16.31
C LEU A 141 -1.86 4.14 -16.64
N SER A 142 -0.91 4.07 -17.57
CA SER A 142 -0.15 5.26 -18.00
C SER A 142 -1.04 6.29 -18.70
N THR A 143 -2.01 5.84 -19.50
CA THR A 143 -3.00 6.71 -20.14
C THR A 143 -3.92 7.38 -19.12
N GLN A 144 -4.33 6.66 -18.08
CA GLN A 144 -5.08 7.23 -16.96
C GLN A 144 -4.26 8.28 -16.20
N LEU A 145 -2.95 8.05 -16.02
CA LEU A 145 -2.04 9.04 -15.43
C LEU A 145 -1.94 10.31 -16.27
N ASP A 146 -1.77 10.17 -17.58
CA ASP A 146 -1.67 11.31 -18.51
C ASP A 146 -2.98 12.13 -18.52
N HIS A 147 -4.14 11.46 -18.47
CA HIS A 147 -5.43 12.14 -18.36
C HIS A 147 -5.62 12.87 -17.04
N MET A 148 -5.13 12.32 -15.92
CA MET A 148 -5.13 13.01 -14.63
C MET A 148 -4.21 14.25 -14.64
N GLN A 149 -3.07 14.20 -15.34
CA GLN A 149 -2.15 15.33 -15.48
C GLN A 149 -2.66 16.43 -16.42
N GLN A 150 -3.53 16.11 -17.38
CA GLN A 150 -4.09 17.10 -18.32
C GLN A 150 -5.24 17.93 -17.72
N TYR A 151 -5.90 17.46 -16.67
CA TYR A 151 -6.96 18.19 -15.96
C TYR A 151 -6.43 19.32 -15.05
N ASP A 152 -5.10 19.43 -14.94
CA ASP A 152 -4.36 20.35 -14.06
C ASP A 152 -3.82 21.62 -14.75
N ARG A 153 -4.29 21.94 -15.96
CA ARG A 153 -3.94 23.20 -16.65
C ARG A 153 -5.03 24.26 -16.57
#